data_AF-A0A6I2RQJ7-F1
#
_entry.id   AF-A0A6I2RQJ7-F1
#
_cell.length_a   1.000
_cell.length_b   1.000
_cell.length_c   1.000
_cell.angle_alpha   90.00
_cell.angle_beta   90.00
_cell.angle_gamma   90.00
#
_symmetry.space_group_name_H-M   'P 1'
#
loop_
_entity.id
_entity.type
_entity.pdbx_description
1 polymer ?
#
loop_
_entity_poly.entity_id
_entity_poly.type
_entity_poly.pdbx_seq_one_letter_code
_entity_poly.pdbx_strand_id
1 'polypeptide(L)' 'MSNYKIAVLGDKDSVLGFKALGLDVFPAESAEEAKRTLHALAKENYAVVYLTEGYAAHMEAE' A
#
# COMPACT_ATOMS: atom_id res chain seq x y z
N MET A 1 -20.56 -6.30 11.80
CA MET A 1 -19.11 -6.57 11.72
C MET A 1 -18.52 -5.52 10.80
N SER A 2 -17.59 -4.69 11.28
CA SER A 2 -16.88 -3.75 10.40
C SER A 2 -15.96 -4.57 9.49
N ASN A 3 -16.24 -4.53 8.18
CA ASN A 3 -15.47 -5.26 7.18
C ASN A 3 -14.21 -4.45 6.85
N TYR A 4 -13.14 -4.65 7.62
CA TYR A 4 -11.86 -4.03 7.34
C TYR A 4 -11.13 -4.76 6.22
N LYS A 5 -10.55 -4.00 5.30
CA LYS A 5 -9.78 -4.53 4.19
C LYS A 5 -8.28 -4.50 4.48
N ILE A 6 -7.52 -5.21 3.65
CA ILE A 6 -6.06 -5.19 3.63
C ILE A 6 -5.63 -4.60 2.28
N ALA A 7 -4.74 -3.60 2.34
CA ALA A 7 -4.09 -3.03 1.17
C ALA A 7 -2.62 -3.46 1.08
N VAL A 8 -2.11 -3.58 -0.14
CA VAL A 8 -0.69 -3.80 -0.42
C VAL A 8 -0.21 -2.70 -1.38
N LEU A 9 0.79 -1.96 -0.96
CA LEU A 9 1.41 -0.85 -1.70
C LEU A 9 2.89 -1.15 -1.95
N GLY A 10 3.34 -1.01 -3.19
CA GLY A 10 4.72 -1.31 -3.51
C GLY A 10 5.02 -1.32 -5.00
N ASP A 11 6.24 -1.74 -5.36
CA ASP A 11 6.62 -1.86 -6.75
C ASP A 11 5.74 -2.91 -7.45
N LYS A 12 5.42 -2.65 -8.72
CA LYS A 12 4.44 -3.43 -9.48
C LYS A 12 4.74 -4.93 -9.50
N ASP A 13 6.01 -5.30 -9.65
CA ASP A 13 6.41 -6.70 -9.81
C ASP A 13 6.33 -7.46 -8.48
N SER A 14 6.56 -6.78 -7.36
CA SER A 14 6.40 -7.35 -6.01
C SER A 14 4.95 -7.51 -5.59
N VAL A 15 4.04 -6.59 -5.98
CA VAL A 15 2.69 -6.53 -5.38
C VAL A 15 1.58 -7.18 -6.22
N LEU A 16 1.78 -7.38 -7.53
CA LEU A 16 0.73 -7.92 -8.41
C LEU A 16 0.21 -9.30 -7.97
N GLY A 17 1.05 -10.15 -7.38
CA GLY A 17 0.67 -11.48 -6.90
C GLY A 17 -0.42 -11.45 -5.82
N PHE A 18 -0.49 -10.41 -5.00
CA PHE A 18 -1.48 -10.30 -3.93
C PHE A 18 -2.90 -10.07 -4.46
N LYS A 19 -3.05 -9.58 -5.70
CA LYS A 19 -4.35 -9.40 -6.32
C LYS A 19 -5.06 -10.74 -6.54
N ALA A 20 -4.31 -11.81 -6.83
CA ALA A 20 -4.85 -13.15 -6.96
C ALA A 20 -5.40 -13.71 -5.64
N LEU A 21 -4.93 -13.18 -4.50
CA LEU A 21 -5.37 -13.55 -3.17
C LEU A 21 -6.55 -12.69 -2.66
N GLY A 22 -7.05 -11.75 -3.47
CA GLY A 22 -8.20 -10.90 -3.14
C GLY A 22 -7.87 -9.69 -2.26
N LEU A 23 -6.59 -9.30 -2.17
CA LEU A 23 -6.17 -8.07 -1.50
C LEU A 23 -6.30 -6.88 -2.47
N ASP A 24 -6.53 -5.69 -1.91
CA ASP A 24 -6.50 -4.45 -2.69
C ASP A 24 -5.03 -4.07 -2.93
N VAL A 25 -4.63 -4.00 -4.20
CA VAL A 25 -3.23 -3.79 -4.62
C VAL A 25 -3.06 -2.44 -5.28
N PHE A 26 -2.07 -1.69 -4.81
CA PHE A 26 -1.72 -0.35 -5.26
C PHE A 26 -0.26 -0.33 -5.71
N PRO A 27 0.03 -0.56 -7.01
CA PRO A 27 1.39 -0.38 -7.51
C PRO A 27 1.76 1.11 -7.48
N ALA A 28 3.01 1.42 -7.13
CA ALA A 28 3.59 2.76 -7.24
C ALA A 28 4.87 2.70 -8.08
N GLU A 29 5.25 3.81 -8.69
CA GLU A 29 6.49 3.96 -9.47
C GLU A 29 7.59 4.73 -8.71
N SER A 30 7.25 5.34 -7.57
CA SER A 30 8.17 6.12 -6.73
C SER A 30 7.76 6.13 -5.26
N ALA A 31 8.71 6.48 -4.38
CA ALA A 31 8.44 6.65 -2.95
C ALA A 31 7.45 7.81 -2.69
N GLU A 32 7.51 8.90 -3.46
CA GLU A 32 6.58 10.02 -3.37
C GLU A 32 5.15 9.61 -3.73
N GLU A 33 4.99 8.79 -4.76
CA GLU A 33 3.68 8.24 -5.12
C GLU A 33 3.17 7.27 -4.07
N ALA A 34 4.04 6.40 -3.55
CA ALA A 34 3.71 5.52 -2.43
C ALA A 34 3.26 6.33 -1.20
N LYS A 35 3.96 7.41 -0.85
CA LYS A 35 3.58 8.30 0.25
C LYS A 35 2.20 8.90 0.06
N ARG A 36 1.91 9.49 -1.10
CA ARG A 36 0.58 10.04 -1.40
C ARG A 36 -0.52 8.98 -1.28
N THR A 37 -0.25 7.79 -1.82
CA THR A 37 -1.18 6.66 -1.78
C THR A 37 -1.42 6.19 -0.36
N LEU A 38 -0.38 6.02 0.44
CA LEU A 38 -0.48 5.63 1.85
C LEU A 38 -1.36 6.60 2.64
N HIS A 39 -1.17 7.91 2.47
CA HIS A 39 -2.01 8.92 3.13
C HIS A 39 -3.46 8.90 2.65
N ALA A 40 -3.73 8.52 1.40
CA ALA A 40 -5.09 8.31 0.91
C ALA A 40 -5.71 7.04 1.55
N LEU A 41 -4.98 5.93 1.58
CA LEU A 41 -5.43 4.67 2.18
C LEU A 41 -5.71 4.79 3.68
N ALA A 42 -4.95 5.62 4.40
CA ALA A 42 -5.17 5.89 5.82
C ALA A 42 -6.52 6.58 6.12
N LYS A 43 -7.17 7.18 5.12
CA LYS A 43 -8.50 7.80 5.24
C LYS A 43 -9.63 6.84 4.89
N GLU A 44 -9.30 5.64 4.42
CA GLU A 44 -10.24 4.60 4.00
C GLU A 44 -10.36 3.50 5.07
N ASN A 45 -11.25 2.51 4.85
CA ASN A 45 -11.50 1.42 5.79
C ASN A 45 -10.51 0.25 5.68
N TYR A 46 -9.21 0.54 5.75
CA TYR A 46 -8.15 -0.48 5.83
C TYR A 46 -7.69 -0.67 7.28
N ALA A 47 -7.62 -1.93 7.73
CA ALA A 47 -7.02 -2.24 9.03
C ALA A 47 -5.49 -2.40 8.93
N VAL A 48 -5.00 -2.85 7.77
CA VAL A 48 -3.59 -3.12 7.52
C VAL A 48 -3.23 -2.64 6.13
N VAL A 49 -2.10 -1.93 6.03
CA VAL A 49 -1.48 -1.55 4.76
C VAL A 49 -0.06 -2.11 4.77
N TYR A 50 0.22 -3.07 3.89
CA TYR A 50 1.59 -3.53 3.64
C TYR A 50 2.28 -2.57 2.69
N LEU A 51 3.54 -2.22 2.99
CA LEU A 51 4.38 -1.35 2.18
C LEU A 51 5.71 -2.06 1.92
N THR A 52 6.17 -2.08 0.67
CA THR A 52 7.50 -2.59 0.33
C THR A 52 8.59 -1.74 0.96
N GLU A 53 9.59 -2.39 1.56
CA GLU A 53 10.72 -1.72 2.24
C GLU A 53 11.47 -0.73 1.34
N GLY A 54 11.58 -1.03 0.04
CA GLY A 54 12.26 -0.15 -0.92
C GLY A 54 11.65 1.26 -1.00
N TYR A 55 10.34 1.40 -0.80
CA TYR A 55 9.70 2.72 -0.71
C TYR A 55 9.70 3.26 0.72
N ALA A 56 9.47 2.39 1.71
CA ALA A 56 9.50 2.79 3.11
C ALA A 56 10.84 3.44 3.51
N ALA A 57 11.96 2.94 2.95
CA ALA A 57 13.30 3.48 3.19
C ALA A 57 13.48 4.95 2.75
N HIS A 58 12.61 5.46 1.89
CA HIS A 58 12.64 6.82 1.36
C HIS A 58 11.46 7.68 1.85
N MET A 59 10.72 7.20 2.85
CA MET A 59 9.58 7.92 3.42
C MET A 59 9.90 8.39 4.83
N GLU A 60 10.19 9.69 4.98
CA GLU A 60 10.32 10.32 6.29
C GLU A 60 8.94 10.61 6.89
N ALA A 61 8.82 10.38 8.20
CA ALA A 61 7.66 10.79 8.97
C ALA A 61 7.63 12.32 9.05
N GLU A 62 6.48 12.90 8.72
CA GLU A 62 6.20 14.33 8.93
C GLU A 62 5.86 14.63 10.39
#